data_AF-A0A2N2ML35-F1
#
_entry.id   AF-A0A2N2ML35-F1
#
_cell.length_a   1.000
_cell.length_b   1.000
_cell.length_c   1.000
_cell.angle_alpha   90.00
_cell.angle_beta   90.00
_cell.angle_gamma   90.00
#
_symmetry.space_group_name_H-M   'P 1'
#
loop_
_entity.id
_entity.type
_entity.pdbx_description
1 polymer ?
#
loop_
_entity_poly.entity_id
_entity_poly.type
_entity_poly.pdbx_seq_one_letter_code
_entity_poly.pdbx_strand_id
1 'polypeptide(L)'
;MSNSLTNSAYWEALEKHFGEIKNTTIKTLFEKDKNRGTSLLVKDLGIYFDFAKHRITDETLELLFKLAESRGLERKREAMFSGEKINTTENRAVLHTALRAPKDSKILVDACFNSALNI
;
A
#
# COMPACT_ATOMS: atom_id res chain seq x y z
N MET A 1 21.82 -4.67 -13.96
CA MET A 1 21.38 -5.52 -12.83
C MET A 1 19.89 -5.26 -12.62
N SER A 2 19.03 -6.26 -12.85
CA SER A 2 17.59 -6.12 -12.60
C SER A 2 17.36 -5.88 -11.10
N ASN A 3 16.75 -4.74 -10.74
CA ASN A 3 16.32 -4.44 -9.38
C ASN A 3 15.03 -5.23 -9.06
N SER A 4 15.13 -6.56 -9.15
CA SER A 4 14.04 -7.51 -8.92
C SER A 4 13.56 -7.42 -7.48
N LEU A 5 12.24 -7.47 -7.29
CA LEU A 5 11.61 -7.44 -5.96
C LEU A 5 12.17 -8.54 -5.04
N THR A 6 12.23 -9.77 -5.56
CA THR A 6 12.58 -10.97 -4.82
C THR A 6 14.06 -11.06 -4.45
N ASN A 7 14.93 -10.28 -5.10
CA ASN A 7 16.38 -10.28 -4.85
C ASN A 7 16.80 -9.05 -4.01
N SER A 8 15.83 -8.38 -3.37
CA SER A 8 16.10 -7.24 -2.50
C SER A 8 16.29 -7.69 -1.06
N ALA A 9 17.19 -7.03 -0.33
CA ALA A 9 17.39 -7.31 1.11
C ALA A 9 16.09 -7.19 1.93
N TYR A 10 15.15 -6.33 1.50
CA TYR A 10 13.83 -6.18 2.13
C TYR A 10 12.94 -7.41 1.94
N TRP A 11 13.01 -8.05 0.77
CA TRP A 11 12.30 -9.30 0.49
C TRP A 11 12.93 -10.47 1.24
N GLU A 12 14.26 -10.57 1.23
CA GLU A 12 14.99 -11.59 2.00
C GLU A 12 14.69 -11.51 3.50
N ALA A 13 14.57 -10.29 4.06
CA ALA A 13 14.16 -10.09 5.44
C ALA A 13 12.74 -10.61 5.73
N LEU A 14 11.79 -10.41 4.81
CA LEU A 14 10.44 -10.97 4.93
C LEU A 14 10.44 -12.50 4.82
N GLU A 15 11.25 -13.08 3.94
CA GLU A 15 11.38 -14.54 3.81
C GLU A 15 11.98 -15.16 5.07
N LYS A 16 13.00 -14.52 5.65
CA LYS A 16 13.56 -14.92 6.94
C LYS A 16 12.51 -14.86 8.06
N HIS A 17 11.82 -13.72 8.19
CA HIS A 17 10.75 -13.56 9.19
C HIS A 17 9.63 -14.59 9.02
N PHE A 18 9.24 -14.87 7.78
CA PHE A 18 8.29 -15.94 7.48
C PHE A 18 8.79 -17.29 8.00
N GLY A 19 10.08 -17.61 7.81
CA GLY A 19 10.71 -18.81 8.36
C GLY A 19 10.54 -18.95 9.88
N GLU A 20 10.58 -17.83 10.60
CA GLU A 20 10.44 -17.76 12.06
C GLU A 20 8.98 -17.90 12.52
N ILE A 21 8.02 -17.31 11.79
CA ILE A 21 6.62 -17.27 12.21
C ILE A 21 5.70 -18.27 11.48
N LYS A 22 6.16 -19.00 10.46
CA LYS A 22 5.31 -19.87 9.60
C LYS A 22 4.52 -20.95 10.35
N ASN A 23 4.96 -21.33 11.54
CA ASN A 23 4.27 -22.31 12.39
C ASN A 23 3.44 -21.66 13.52
N THR A 24 3.54 -20.34 13.68
CA THR A 24 2.75 -19.60 14.65
C THR A 24 1.30 -19.54 14.20
N THR A 25 0.37 -19.91 15.09
CA THR A 25 -1.07 -19.83 14.82
C THR A 25 -1.63 -18.48 15.24
N ILE A 26 -2.73 -18.06 14.61
CA ILE A 26 -3.47 -16.86 15.00
C ILE A 26 -3.89 -16.95 16.48
N LYS A 27 -4.35 -18.13 16.93
CA LYS A 27 -4.71 -18.36 18.33
C LYS A 27 -3.55 -18.02 19.28
N THR A 28 -2.35 -18.50 18.98
CA THR A 28 -1.15 -18.19 19.77
C THR A 28 -0.80 -16.70 19.77
N LEU A 29 -1.06 -15.99 18.66
CA LEU A 29 -0.87 -14.53 18.61
C LEU A 29 -1.85 -13.80 19.53
N PHE A 30 -3.12 -14.22 19.59
CA PHE A 30 -4.11 -13.68 20.54
C PHE A 30 -3.80 -14.05 22.00
N GLU A 31 -3.22 -15.22 22.25
CA GLU A 31 -2.77 -15.61 23.60
C GLU A 31 -1.60 -14.74 24.08
N LYS A 32 -0.68 -14.39 23.17
CA LYS A 32 0.50 -13.54 23.46
C LYS A 32 0.16 -12.06 23.58
N ASP A 33 -0.77 -11.55 22.76
CA ASP A 33 -1.21 -10.17 22.78
C ASP A 33 -2.73 -10.09 23.01
N LYS A 34 -3.11 -9.79 24.25
CA LYS A 34 -4.53 -9.64 24.64
C LYS A 34 -5.21 -8.43 23.99
N ASN A 35 -4.42 -7.44 23.55
CA ASN A 35 -4.93 -6.24 22.89
C ASN A 35 -4.96 -6.37 21.36
N ARG A 36 -4.56 -7.52 20.81
CA ARG A 36 -4.47 -7.75 19.36
C ARG A 36 -5.74 -7.41 18.59
N GLY A 37 -6.90 -7.71 19.18
CA GLY A 37 -8.21 -7.44 18.57
C GLY A 37 -8.51 -5.96 18.36
N THR A 38 -7.80 -5.07 19.04
CA THR A 38 -7.94 -3.61 18.89
C THR A 38 -6.70 -2.95 18.32
N SER A 39 -5.49 -3.48 18.56
CA SER A 39 -4.24 -2.90 18.05
C SER A 39 -4.08 -3.04 16.54
N LEU A 40 -4.68 -4.08 15.94
CA LEU A 40 -4.64 -4.35 14.50
C LEU A 40 -5.96 -4.00 13.80
N LEU A 41 -6.77 -3.15 14.41
CA LEU A 41 -7.99 -2.61 13.84
C LEU A 41 -7.73 -1.20 13.32
N VAL A 42 -7.92 -0.99 12.01
CA VAL A 42 -7.96 0.33 11.42
C VAL A 42 -9.41 0.74 11.24
N LYS A 43 -9.79 1.88 11.80
CA LYS A 43 -11.12 2.47 11.63
C LYS A 43 -10.98 3.86 11.03
N ASP A 44 -11.57 4.05 9.86
CA ASP A 44 -11.64 5.38 9.24
C ASP A 44 -12.86 5.49 8.33
N LEU A 45 -13.45 6.69 8.23
CA LEU A 45 -14.59 7.00 7.36
C LEU A 45 -15.76 5.98 7.42
N GLY A 46 -16.01 5.39 8.60
CA GLY A 46 -17.05 4.38 8.79
C GLY A 46 -16.69 2.97 8.32
N ILE A 47 -15.45 2.76 7.85
CA ILE A 47 -14.90 1.48 7.43
C ILE A 47 -14.06 0.91 8.58
N TYR A 48 -14.17 -0.40 8.78
CA TYR A 48 -13.38 -1.17 9.74
C TYR A 48 -12.57 -2.22 9.00
N PHE A 49 -11.24 -2.16 9.13
CA PHE A 49 -10.32 -3.17 8.64
C PHE A 49 -9.66 -3.87 9.82
N ASP A 50 -9.99 -5.15 10.02
CA ASP A 50 -9.48 -6.00 11.08
C ASP A 50 -8.34 -6.89 10.55
N PHE A 51 -7.10 -6.53 10.88
CA PHE A 51 -5.92 -7.34 10.56
C PHE A 51 -5.55 -8.36 11.66
N ALA A 52 -6.27 -8.39 12.78
CA ALA A 52 -5.94 -9.22 13.93
C ALA A 52 -5.97 -10.72 13.61
N LYS A 53 -6.79 -11.12 12.63
CA LYS A 53 -6.96 -12.50 12.17
C LYS A 53 -5.95 -12.91 11.10
N HIS A 54 -4.93 -12.11 10.85
CA HIS A 54 -3.80 -12.48 9.99
C HIS A 54 -2.61 -12.95 10.82
N ARG A 55 -1.71 -13.73 10.20
CA ARG A 55 -0.45 -14.15 10.80
C ARG A 55 0.60 -13.05 10.67
N ILE A 56 0.34 -11.94 11.33
CA ILE A 56 1.19 -10.75 11.32
C ILE A 56 1.60 -10.40 12.75
N THR A 57 2.86 -10.02 12.92
CA THR A 57 3.39 -9.38 14.13
C THR A 57 3.72 -7.91 13.82
N ASP A 58 4.08 -7.13 14.84
CA ASP A 58 4.57 -5.77 14.65
C ASP A 58 5.77 -5.73 13.71
N GLU A 59 6.69 -6.69 13.87
CA GLU A 59 7.83 -6.89 12.96
C GLU A 59 7.39 -7.22 11.53
N THR A 60 6.32 -8.00 11.34
CA THR A 60 5.78 -8.25 9.99
C THR A 60 5.36 -6.94 9.33
N LEU A 61 4.64 -6.08 10.05
CA LEU A 61 4.19 -4.79 9.52
C LEU A 61 5.38 -3.86 9.23
N GLU A 62 6.36 -3.78 10.13
CA GLU A 62 7.58 -2.99 9.92
C GLU A 62 8.32 -3.42 8.64
N LEU A 63 8.51 -4.74 8.45
CA LEU A 63 9.18 -5.27 7.26
C LEU A 63 8.38 -5.01 5.97
N LEU A 64 7.05 -5.15 6.00
CA LEU A 64 6.18 -4.84 4.87
C LEU A 64 6.23 -3.35 4.51
N PHE A 65 6.25 -2.46 5.50
CA PHE A 65 6.38 -1.01 5.26
C PHE A 65 7.76 -0.65 4.70
N LYS A 66 8.85 -1.23 5.22
CA LYS A 66 10.19 -1.05 4.65
C LYS A 66 10.26 -1.55 3.20
N LEU A 67 9.63 -2.68 2.89
CA LEU A 67 9.53 -3.13 1.50
C LEU A 67 8.79 -2.10 0.64
N ALA A 68 7.61 -1.64 1.06
CA ALA A 68 6.82 -0.65 0.32
C ALA A 68 7.59 0.66 0.08
N GLU A 69 8.29 1.15 1.10
CA GLU A 69 9.17 2.32 1.02
C GLU A 69 10.32 2.10 0.02
N SER A 70 11.01 0.96 0.10
CA SER A 70 12.11 0.62 -0.80
C SER A 70 11.69 0.56 -2.27
N ARG A 71 10.41 0.28 -2.54
CA ARG A 71 9.82 0.22 -3.89
C ARG A 71 9.25 1.57 -4.34
N GLY A 72 9.32 2.59 -3.49
CA GLY A 72 8.77 3.92 -3.73
C GLY A 72 7.27 3.91 -3.97
N LEU A 73 6.53 3.09 -3.20
CA LEU A 73 5.07 2.97 -3.35
C LEU A 73 4.38 4.33 -3.22
N GLU A 74 4.75 5.12 -2.22
CA GLU A 74 4.23 6.48 -2.00
C GLU A 74 4.46 7.39 -3.20
N ARG A 75 5.67 7.40 -3.77
CA ARG A 75 5.98 8.16 -4.99
C ARG A 75 5.17 7.69 -6.19
N LYS A 76 4.98 6.39 -6.36
CA LYS A 76 4.17 5.84 -7.47
C LYS A 76 2.69 6.18 -7.31
N ARG A 77 2.20 6.18 -6.06
CA ARG A 77 0.86 6.65 -5.73
C ARG A 77 0.73 8.12 -6.12
N GLU A 78 1.67 8.97 -5.69
CA GLU A 78 1.67 10.40 -6.03
C GLU A 78 1.67 10.63 -7.56
N ALA A 79 2.53 9.93 -8.29
CA ALA A 79 2.58 9.97 -9.76
C ALA A 79 1.22 9.63 -10.42
N MET A 80 0.48 8.68 -9.84
CA MET A 80 -0.87 8.36 -10.31
C MET A 80 -1.84 9.53 -10.06
N PHE A 81 -1.84 10.09 -8.85
CA PHE A 81 -2.75 11.18 -8.47
C PHE A 81 -2.42 12.50 -9.18
N SER A 82 -1.15 12.76 -9.51
CA SER A 82 -0.70 13.96 -10.22
C SER A 82 -0.95 13.91 -11.72
N GLY A 83 -1.29 12.74 -12.28
CA GLY A 83 -1.56 12.58 -13.71
C GLY A 83 -0.34 12.22 -14.55
N GLU A 84 0.75 11.75 -13.95
CA GLU A 84 1.88 11.21 -14.70
C GLU A 84 1.47 9.98 -15.53
N LYS A 85 2.20 9.76 -16.63
CA LYS A 85 1.95 8.66 -17.57
C LYS A 85 2.51 7.33 -17.04
N ILE A 86 1.91 6.81 -15.97
CA ILE A 86 2.35 5.58 -15.30
C ILE A 86 1.96 4.30 -16.06
N ASN A 87 0.98 4.36 -16.97
CA ASN A 87 0.73 3.27 -17.91
C ASN A 87 1.76 3.38 -19.04
N THR A 88 2.92 2.76 -18.83
CA THR A 88 4.10 2.90 -19.70
C THR A 88 3.95 2.22 -21.06
N THR A 89 3.17 1.14 -21.16
CA THR A 89 2.96 0.43 -22.43
C THR A 89 2.10 1.24 -23.41
N GLU A 90 1.17 2.03 -22.89
CA GLU A 90 0.31 2.91 -23.71
C GLU A 90 0.73 4.38 -23.66
N ASN A 91 1.71 4.73 -22.81
CA ASN A 91 2.11 6.11 -22.52
C ASN A 91 0.93 7.00 -22.07
N ARG A 92 0.16 6.55 -21.07
CA ARG A 92 -1.08 7.20 -20.61
C ARG A 92 -1.13 7.42 -19.10
N ALA A 93 -1.81 8.50 -18.70
CA ALA A 93 -2.16 8.77 -17.31
C ALA A 93 -3.28 7.84 -16.83
N VAL A 94 -3.31 7.54 -15.53
CA VAL A 94 -4.34 6.70 -14.89
C VAL A 94 -5.09 7.52 -13.85
N LEU A 95 -6.26 8.05 -14.21
CA LEU A 95 -6.97 9.08 -13.42
C LEU A 95 -8.43 8.73 -13.09
N HIS A 96 -8.71 7.46 -12.77
CA HIS A 96 -10.04 7.06 -12.32
C HIS A 96 -10.48 7.76 -11.02
N THR A 97 -9.54 8.23 -10.21
CA THR A 97 -9.79 9.01 -8.99
C THR A 97 -10.30 10.42 -9.29
N ALA A 98 -9.90 11.02 -10.41
CA ALA A 98 -10.33 12.37 -10.82
C ALA A 98 -11.85 12.46 -11.00
N LEU A 99 -12.50 11.36 -11.42
CA LEU A 99 -13.95 11.28 -11.61
C LEU A 99 -14.76 11.40 -10.31
N ARG A 100 -14.10 11.26 -9.15
CA ARG A 100 -14.71 11.36 -7.81
C ARG A 100 -14.09 12.46 -6.98
N ALA A 101 -13.20 13.25 -7.56
CA ALA A 101 -12.56 14.35 -6.86
C ALA A 101 -13.57 15.50 -6.65
N PRO A 102 -13.40 16.31 -5.59
CA PRO A 102 -14.12 17.57 -5.43
C PRO A 102 -14.06 18.43 -6.69
N LYS A 103 -15.13 19.17 -6.98
CA LYS A 103 -15.28 19.95 -8.24
C LYS A 103 -14.17 20.98 -8.48
N ASP A 104 -13.54 21.45 -7.41
CA ASP A 104 -12.43 22.41 -7.41
C ASP A 104 -11.06 21.76 -7.60
N SER A 105 -10.99 20.42 -7.64
CA SER A 105 -9.74 19.69 -7.89
C SER A 105 -9.24 19.90 -9.31
N LYS A 106 -7.95 20.23 -9.45
CA LYS A 106 -7.28 20.43 -10.73
C LYS A 106 -6.14 19.44 -10.88
N ILE A 107 -6.19 18.65 -11.95
CA ILE A 107 -5.13 17.71 -12.30
C ILE A 107 -4.64 18.09 -13.69
N LEU A 108 -3.33 18.32 -13.82
CA LEU A 108 -2.71 18.74 -15.08
C LEU A 108 -2.25 17.51 -15.86
N VAL A 109 -2.67 17.38 -17.12
CA VAL A 109 -2.24 16.30 -18.02
C VAL A 109 -1.91 16.90 -19.37
N ASP A 110 -0.71 16.62 -19.90
CA ASP A 110 -0.28 17.09 -21.23
C ASP A 110 -0.44 18.61 -21.43
N ALA A 111 -0.13 19.39 -20.39
CA ALA A 111 -0.30 20.85 -20.34
C ALA A 111 -1.76 21.36 -20.50
N CYS A 112 -2.74 20.46 -20.49
CA CYS A 112 -4.16 20.78 -20.42
C CYS A 112 -4.69 20.49 -19.00
N PHE A 113 -5.53 21.38 -18.48
CA PHE A 113 -6.24 21.09 -17.23
C PHE A 113 -7.32 20.05 -17.51
N ASN A 114 -7.22 18.91 -16.82
CA ASN A 114 -8.39 18.08 -16.62
C ASN A 114 -9.16 18.70 -15.45
N SER A 115 -10.09 19.61 -15.77
CA SER A 115 -11.10 20.01 -14.79
C SER A 115 -11.93 18.77 -14.51
N ALA A 116 -12.00 18.33 -13.26
CA ALA A 116 -13.05 17.41 -12.84
C ALA A 116 -14.40 18.07 -13.17
N LEU A 117 -14.97 17.70 -14.34
CA LEU A 117 -16.21 18.13 -14.99
C LEU A 117 -16.14 19.36 -15.92
N ASN A 118 -16.17 19.08 -17.22
CA ASN A 118 -17.17 19.63 -18.15
C ASN A 118 -18.01 18.45 -18.71
N ILE A 119 -18.68 17.72 -17.80
CA ILE A 119 -19.86 16.89 -18.11
C ILE A 119 -21.00 17.47 -17.29
#